data_AF-R9M9B5-F1
#
_entry.id   AF-R9M9B5-F1
#
_cell.length_a   1.000
_cell.length_b   1.000
_cell.length_c   1.000
_cell.angle_alpha   90.00
_cell.angle_beta   90.00
_cell.angle_gamma   90.00
#
_symmetry.space_group_name_H-M   'P 1'
#
loop_
_entity.id
_entity.type
_entity.pdbx_description
1 polymer ?
#
loop_
_entity_poly.entity_id
_entity_poly.type
_entity_poly.pdbx_seq_one_letter_code
_entity_poly.pdbx_strand_id
1 'polypeptide(L)'
;MRRKQPVSVEPGSPTEIKTRIPVWLYPSTLEVMDRAAETAGGKSRSEYLEKAALFYAGYVSGQDATAYLPPALASVLRGTVQDTENRICRLLFKLAVELDMVMNVLAAGMEISDDALRSLRGRCVQNVKKTSGSITLDKAVEYQRGGA
;
A
#
# COMPACT_ATOMS: atom_id res chain seq x y z
N MET A 1 -30.73 2.46 -1.47
CA MET A 1 -29.71 1.45 -1.84
C MET A 1 -29.36 0.64 -0.59
N ARG A 2 -29.69 -0.66 -0.54
CA ARG A 2 -29.32 -1.53 0.60
C ARG A 2 -27.83 -1.83 0.52
N ARG A 3 -27.05 -1.43 1.54
CA ARG A 3 -25.69 -1.94 1.77
C ARG A 3 -25.79 -3.47 1.86
N LYS A 4 -25.21 -4.19 0.91
CA LYS A 4 -25.07 -5.66 1.01
C LYS A 4 -24.06 -5.92 2.13
N GLN A 5 -24.48 -6.67 3.14
CA GLN A 5 -23.59 -7.19 4.17
C GLN A 5 -22.50 -8.03 3.48
N PRO A 6 -21.22 -7.90 3.90
CA PRO A 6 -20.20 -8.84 3.48
C PRO A 6 -20.62 -10.22 3.97
N VAL A 7 -20.90 -11.12 3.05
CA VAL A 7 -21.21 -12.50 3.39
C VAL A 7 -19.86 -13.18 3.63
N SER A 8 -19.40 -13.16 4.87
CA SER A 8 -18.31 -14.01 5.32
C SER A 8 -18.85 -15.43 5.44
N VAL A 9 -18.86 -16.18 4.33
CA VAL A 9 -19.16 -17.61 4.37
C VAL A 9 -17.85 -18.31 4.67
N GLU A 10 -17.72 -18.92 5.85
CA GLU A 10 -16.73 -19.98 6.07
C GLU A 10 -17.35 -21.27 5.50
N PRO A 11 -17.00 -21.71 4.28
CA PRO A 11 -17.67 -22.83 3.63
C PRO A 11 -17.26 -24.14 4.31
N GLY A 12 -18.23 -24.97 4.69
CA GLY A 12 -17.98 -26.30 5.25
C GLY A 12 -18.21 -26.46 6.76
N SER A 13 -19.02 -25.58 7.38
CA SER A 13 -19.51 -25.85 8.74
C SER A 13 -20.30 -27.18 8.79
N PRO A 14 -20.31 -27.92 9.92
CA PRO A 14 -21.00 -29.21 10.04
C PRO A 14 -22.51 -29.16 9.70
N THR A 15 -23.09 -27.97 9.73
CA THR A 15 -24.50 -27.66 9.49
C THR A 15 -24.83 -27.26 8.06
N GLU A 16 -23.84 -27.06 7.19
CA GLU A 16 -24.05 -26.56 5.83
C GLU A 16 -24.23 -27.72 4.83
N ILE A 17 -25.41 -27.79 4.20
CA ILE A 17 -25.76 -28.84 3.24
C ILE A 17 -25.56 -28.31 1.82
N LYS A 18 -24.76 -29.02 1.03
CA LYS A 18 -24.54 -28.69 -0.39
C LYS A 18 -25.85 -28.74 -1.18
N THR A 19 -26.15 -27.66 -1.89
CA THR A 19 -27.32 -27.59 -2.78
C THR A 19 -26.92 -27.98 -4.20
N ARG A 20 -27.64 -28.92 -4.82
CA ARG A 20 -27.42 -29.31 -6.21
C ARG A 20 -28.06 -28.29 -7.15
N ILE A 21 -27.24 -27.67 -7.99
CA ILE A 21 -27.67 -26.76 -9.05
C ILE A 21 -27.34 -27.35 -10.43
N PRO A 22 -28.28 -27.40 -11.39
CA PRO A 22 -27.95 -27.72 -12.77
C PRO A 22 -27.30 -26.51 -13.44
N VAL A 23 -26.19 -26.71 -14.15
CA VAL A 23 -25.49 -25.66 -14.90
C VAL A 23 -25.13 -26.15 -16.29
N TRP A 24 -25.15 -25.24 -17.27
CA TRP A 24 -24.70 -25.50 -18.64
C TRP A 24 -23.31 -24.89 -18.82
N LEU A 25 -22.35 -25.70 -19.23
CA LEU A 25 -20.98 -25.29 -19.52
C LEU A 25 -20.59 -25.83 -20.90
N TYR A 26 -19.75 -25.08 -21.62
CA TYR A 26 -19.22 -25.57 -22.88
C TYR A 26 -18.30 -26.78 -22.65
N PRO A 27 -18.25 -27.75 -23.58
CA PRO A 27 -17.32 -28.88 -23.48
C PRO A 27 -15.85 -28.45 -23.31
N SER A 28 -15.43 -27.39 -24.01
CA SER A 28 -14.09 -26.82 -23.86
C SER A 28 -13.80 -26.28 -22.45
N THR A 29 -14.80 -25.68 -21.80
CA THR A 29 -14.69 -25.23 -20.41
C THR A 29 -14.57 -26.41 -19.45
N LEU A 30 -15.31 -27.49 -19.69
CA LEU A 30 -15.21 -28.72 -18.90
C LEU A 30 -13.82 -29.36 -19.00
N GLU A 31 -13.23 -29.39 -20.20
CA GLU A 31 -11.87 -29.91 -20.39
C GLU A 31 -10.81 -29.11 -19.63
N VAL A 32 -10.88 -27.77 -19.70
CA VAL A 32 -9.95 -26.90 -18.96
C VAL A 32 -10.13 -27.10 -17.45
N MET A 33 -11.38 -27.19 -17.00
CA MET A 33 -11.72 -27.42 -15.61
C MET A 33 -11.15 -28.74 -15.09
N ASP A 34 -11.28 -29.83 -15.85
CA ASP A 34 -10.77 -31.15 -15.44
C ASP A 34 -9.25 -31.15 -15.29
N ARG A 35 -8.53 -30.61 -16.26
CA ARG A 35 -7.07 -30.47 -16.20
C ARG A 35 -6.62 -29.62 -15.00
N ALA A 36 -7.36 -28.54 -14.74
CA ALA A 36 -7.08 -27.67 -13.61
C ALA A 36 -7.40 -28.33 -12.26
N ALA A 37 -8.47 -29.14 -12.19
CA ALA A 37 -8.86 -29.87 -10.99
C ALA A 37 -7.82 -30.94 -10.60
N GLU A 38 -7.23 -31.62 -11.59
CA GLU A 38 -6.12 -32.57 -11.40
C GLU A 38 -4.89 -31.87 -10.80
N THR A 39 -4.54 -30.69 -11.35
CA THR A 39 -3.40 -29.89 -10.88
C THR A 39 -3.62 -29.33 -9.46
N ALA A 40 -4.87 -28.97 -9.14
CA ALA A 40 -5.24 -28.38 -7.85
C ALA A 40 -5.55 -29.42 -6.75
N GLY A 41 -5.47 -30.72 -7.03
CA GLY A 41 -5.79 -31.79 -6.08
C GLY A 41 -7.26 -31.82 -5.64
N GLY A 42 -8.17 -31.32 -6.47
CA GLY A 42 -9.60 -31.29 -6.17
C GLY A 42 -10.22 -32.70 -6.18
N LYS A 43 -11.05 -33.03 -5.18
CA LYS A 43 -11.67 -34.37 -5.09
C LYS A 43 -12.85 -34.55 -6.04
N SER A 44 -13.41 -33.47 -6.58
CA SER A 44 -14.53 -33.50 -7.52
C SER A 44 -14.65 -32.19 -8.31
N ARG A 45 -15.30 -32.24 -9.49
CA ARG A 45 -15.68 -31.06 -10.28
C ARG A 45 -16.50 -30.05 -9.46
N SER A 46 -17.36 -30.53 -8.57
CA SER A 46 -18.15 -29.67 -7.67
C SER A 46 -17.27 -28.90 -6.68
N GLU A 47 -16.20 -29.51 -6.15
CA GLU A 47 -15.26 -28.82 -5.26
C GLU A 47 -14.45 -27.76 -6.02
N TYR A 48 -14.05 -28.05 -7.26
CA TYR A 48 -13.39 -27.07 -8.12
C TYR A 48 -14.30 -25.87 -8.43
N LEU A 49 -15.54 -26.14 -8.84
CA LEU A 49 -16.52 -25.10 -9.16
C LEU A 49 -16.86 -24.24 -7.94
N GLU A 50 -16.97 -24.83 -6.75
CA GLU A 50 -17.17 -24.10 -5.50
C GLU A 50 -16.03 -23.11 -5.25
N LYS A 51 -14.78 -23.59 -5.28
CA LYS A 51 -13.59 -22.74 -5.09
C LYS A 51 -13.50 -21.64 -6.15
N ALA A 52 -13.79 -21.96 -7.41
CA ALA A 52 -13.79 -20.99 -8.50
C ALA A 52 -14.90 -19.94 -8.36
N ALA A 53 -16.10 -20.34 -7.93
CA ALA A 53 -17.21 -19.44 -7.68
C ALA A 53 -16.91 -18.49 -6.52
N LEU A 54 -16.36 -18.99 -5.41
CA LEU A 54 -15.92 -18.17 -4.28
C LEU A 54 -14.79 -17.21 -4.67
N PHE A 55 -13.83 -17.68 -5.47
CA PHE A 55 -12.75 -16.84 -6.00
C PHE A 55 -13.29 -15.71 -6.88
N TYR A 56 -14.18 -16.02 -7.82
CA TYR A 56 -14.73 -15.03 -8.75
C TYR A 56 -15.73 -14.07 -8.06
N ALA A 57 -16.57 -14.58 -7.17
CA ALA A 57 -17.43 -13.73 -6.33
C ALA A 57 -16.59 -12.78 -5.48
N GLY A 58 -15.48 -13.27 -4.92
CA GLY A 58 -14.45 -12.51 -4.26
C GLY A 58 -13.86 -11.38 -5.10
N TYR A 59 -13.36 -11.74 -6.29
CA TYR A 59 -12.85 -10.79 -7.29
C TYR A 59 -13.87 -9.71 -7.64
N VAL A 60 -15.12 -10.07 -7.88
CA VAL A 60 -16.21 -9.13 -8.20
C VAL A 60 -16.61 -8.26 -7.00
N SER A 61 -16.53 -8.82 -5.78
CA SER A 61 -16.83 -8.11 -4.52
C SER A 61 -15.69 -7.22 -4.01
N GLY A 62 -14.55 -7.20 -4.71
CA GLY A 62 -13.29 -6.56 -4.34
C GLY A 62 -13.31 -5.03 -4.24
N GLN A 63 -14.16 -4.48 -3.37
CA GLN A 63 -13.84 -3.24 -2.63
C GLN A 63 -12.85 -3.51 -1.49
N ASP A 64 -12.57 -4.77 -1.13
CA ASP A 64 -11.55 -5.19 -0.15
C ASP A 64 -10.48 -6.07 -0.83
N ALA A 65 -9.57 -5.41 -1.56
CA ALA A 65 -8.55 -6.02 -2.43
C ALA A 65 -7.52 -6.94 -1.73
N THR A 66 -7.59 -7.13 -0.42
CA THR A 66 -6.59 -7.86 0.37
C THR A 66 -6.90 -9.35 0.57
N ALA A 67 -8.15 -9.79 0.40
CA ALA A 67 -8.53 -11.19 0.64
C ALA A 67 -8.12 -12.17 -0.48
N TYR A 68 -7.69 -11.66 -1.64
CA TYR A 68 -7.43 -12.47 -2.84
C TYR A 68 -6.05 -12.24 -3.47
N LEU A 69 -5.23 -11.38 -2.86
CA LEU A 69 -3.79 -11.38 -3.13
C LEU A 69 -3.24 -12.71 -2.59
N PRO A 70 -2.67 -13.59 -3.43
CA PRO A 70 -2.05 -14.81 -2.93
C PRO A 70 -1.11 -14.44 -1.77
N PRO A 71 -1.18 -15.12 -0.60
CA PRO A 71 -0.40 -14.73 0.58
C PRO A 71 1.10 -14.57 0.28
N ALA A 72 1.62 -15.33 -0.68
CA ALA A 72 2.97 -15.18 -1.20
C ALA A 72 3.22 -13.80 -1.85
N LEU A 73 2.29 -13.30 -2.69
CA LEU A 73 2.40 -11.99 -3.31
C LEU A 73 2.24 -10.85 -2.29
N ALA A 74 1.30 -10.98 -1.33
CA ALA A 74 1.17 -10.02 -0.23
C ALA A 74 2.44 -9.96 0.64
N SER A 75 3.05 -11.12 0.91
CA SER A 75 4.32 -11.23 1.64
C SER A 75 5.47 -10.57 0.88
N VAL A 76 5.60 -10.82 -0.43
CA VAL A 76 6.62 -10.19 -1.27
C VAL A 76 6.46 -8.67 -1.32
N LEU A 77 5.22 -8.17 -1.47
CA LEU A 77 4.96 -6.73 -1.47
C LEU A 77 5.30 -6.10 -0.12
N ARG A 78 4.90 -6.74 0.99
CA ARG A 78 5.25 -6.28 2.34
C ARG A 78 6.76 -6.28 2.56
N GLY A 79 7.46 -7.33 2.14
CA GLY A 79 8.92 -7.41 2.21
C GLY A 79 9.59 -6.30 1.41
N THR A 80 9.13 -6.06 0.18
CA THR A 80 9.66 -4.98 -0.69
C THR A 80 9.45 -3.59 -0.07
N VAL A 81 8.27 -3.34 0.49
CA VAL A 81 7.96 -2.08 1.19
C VAL A 81 8.86 -1.94 2.42
N GLN A 82 8.97 -2.97 3.25
CA GLN A 82 9.77 -2.94 4.47
C GLN A 82 11.27 -2.76 4.18
N ASP A 83 11.81 -3.41 3.14
CA ASP A 83 13.19 -3.21 2.71
C ASP A 83 13.45 -1.78 2.23
N THR A 84 12.48 -1.21 1.51
CA THR A 84 12.52 0.18 1.05
C THR A 84 12.46 1.15 2.23
N GLU A 85 11.55 0.93 3.19
CA GLU A 85 11.45 1.71 4.44
C GLU A 85 12.76 1.65 5.23
N ASN A 86 13.34 0.46 5.42
CA ASN A 86 14.63 0.28 6.08
C ASN A 86 15.76 1.05 5.38
N ARG A 87 15.78 1.03 4.05
CA ARG A 87 16.74 1.82 3.26
C ARG A 87 16.51 3.32 3.43
N ILE A 88 15.28 3.79 3.35
CA ILE A 88 14.91 5.20 3.54
C ILE A 88 15.31 5.67 4.94
N CYS A 89 14.99 4.92 6.00
CA CYS A 89 15.37 5.25 7.38
C CYS A 89 16.89 5.43 7.53
N ARG A 90 17.69 4.51 6.97
CA ARG A 90 19.16 4.63 6.99
C ARG A 90 19.67 5.85 6.22
N LEU A 91 19.07 6.17 5.08
CA LEU A 91 19.45 7.35 4.30
C LEU A 91 19.04 8.65 5.00
N LEU A 92 17.85 8.71 5.60
CA LEU A 92 17.39 9.85 6.40
C LEU A 92 18.28 10.06 7.62
N PHE A 93 18.75 9.00 8.28
CA PHE A 93 19.72 9.11 9.37
C PHE A 93 21.03 9.75 8.91
N LYS A 94 21.62 9.25 7.81
CA LYS A 94 22.85 9.83 7.24
C LYS A 94 22.65 11.30 6.86
N LEU A 95 21.53 11.62 6.21
CA LEU A 95 21.19 13.00 5.87
C LEU A 95 21.02 13.87 7.11
N ALA A 96 20.40 13.36 8.18
CA ALA A 96 20.25 14.09 9.44
C ALA A 96 21.59 14.40 10.09
N VAL A 97 22.55 13.46 10.04
CA VAL A 97 23.93 13.70 10.51
C VAL A 97 24.60 14.81 9.71
N GLU A 98 24.54 14.77 8.37
CA GLU A 98 25.12 15.82 7.53
C GLU A 98 24.44 17.18 7.76
N LEU A 99 23.11 17.21 7.94
CA LEU A 99 22.39 18.43 8.27
C LEU A 99 22.77 18.98 9.65
N ASP A 100 22.97 18.13 10.64
CA ASP A 100 23.44 18.53 11.97
C ASP A 100 24.86 19.14 11.91
N MET A 101 25.76 18.51 11.16
CA MET A 101 27.10 19.05 10.92
C MET A 101 27.04 20.41 10.23
N VAL A 102 26.23 20.55 9.17
CA VAL A 102 26.03 21.84 8.47
C VAL A 102 25.45 22.90 9.42
N MET A 103 24.45 22.56 10.24
CA MET A 103 23.89 23.48 11.23
C MET A 103 24.93 23.96 12.24
N ASN A 104 25.79 23.07 12.74
CA ASN A 104 26.86 23.42 13.68
C ASN A 104 27.94 24.30 13.03
N VAL A 105 28.32 24.01 11.79
CA VAL A 105 29.28 24.86 11.03
C VAL A 105 28.71 26.25 10.80
N LEU A 106 27.44 26.36 10.40
CA LEU A 106 26.78 27.66 10.21
C LEU A 106 26.65 28.42 11.53
N ALA A 107 26.24 27.76 12.61
CA ALA A 107 26.11 28.38 13.93
C ALA A 107 27.46 28.89 14.47
N ALA A 108 28.55 28.19 14.19
CA ALA A 108 29.89 28.64 14.56
C ALA A 108 30.37 29.86 13.75
N GLY A 109 29.90 30.01 12.50
CA GLY A 109 30.32 31.08 11.59
C GLY A 109 29.38 32.28 11.50
N MET A 110 28.14 32.17 12.02
CA MET A 110 27.10 33.19 11.86
C MET A 110 26.51 33.62 13.21
N GLU A 111 26.41 34.92 13.43
CA GLU A 111 25.73 35.50 14.61
C GLU A 111 24.22 35.56 14.38
N ILE A 112 23.53 34.43 14.50
CA ILE A 112 22.07 34.34 14.35
C ILE A 112 21.41 34.52 15.72
N SER A 113 20.50 35.50 15.85
CA SER A 113 19.70 35.66 17.07
C SER A 113 18.62 34.58 17.20
N ASP A 114 18.30 34.21 18.45
CA ASP A 114 17.27 33.21 18.75
C ASP A 114 15.90 33.54 18.14
N ASP A 115 15.53 34.83 18.12
CA ASP A 115 14.27 35.32 17.56
C ASP A 115 14.24 35.15 16.03
N ALA A 116 15.35 35.47 15.34
CA ALA A 116 15.47 35.26 13.91
C ALA A 116 15.38 33.76 13.56
N LEU A 117 16.03 32.89 14.35
CA LEU A 117 16.00 31.45 14.15
C LEU A 117 14.59 30.86 14.34
N ARG A 118 13.87 31.29 15.39
CA ARG A 118 12.48 30.87 15.64
C ARG A 118 11.54 31.32 14.52
N SER A 119 11.65 32.57 14.08
CA SER A 119 10.87 33.12 12.97
C SER A 119 11.14 32.35 11.66
N LEU A 120 12.42 32.11 11.34
CA LEU A 120 12.83 31.35 10.16
C LEU A 120 12.26 29.92 10.18
N ARG A 121 12.32 29.21 11.32
CA ARG A 121 11.75 27.87 11.45
C ARG A 121 10.25 27.87 11.16
N GLY A 122 9.49 28.81 11.73
CA GLY A 122 8.06 28.97 11.46
C GLY A 122 7.77 29.16 9.97
N ARG A 123 8.51 30.06 9.30
CA ARG A 123 8.37 30.29 7.85
C ARG A 123 8.74 29.06 7.03
N CYS A 124 9.84 28.38 7.33
CA CYS A 124 10.27 27.17 6.62
C CYS A 124 9.20 26.07 6.70
N VAL A 125 8.60 25.83 7.88
CA VAL A 125 7.49 24.87 8.03
C VAL A 125 6.30 25.28 7.17
N GLN A 126 5.92 26.56 7.16
CA GLN A 126 4.83 27.05 6.32
C GLN A 126 5.13 26.92 4.82
N ASN A 127 6.37 27.18 4.42
CA ASN A 127 6.80 27.03 3.03
C ASN A 127 6.67 25.57 2.57
N VAL A 128 7.21 24.62 3.34
CA VAL A 128 7.09 23.17 3.07
C VAL A 128 5.62 22.76 2.93
N LYS A 129 4.75 23.21 3.84
CA LYS A 129 3.32 22.90 3.80
C LYS A 129 2.62 23.46 2.56
N LYS A 130 2.89 24.72 2.21
CA LYS A 130 2.27 25.40 1.07
C LYS A 130 2.76 24.89 -0.28
N THR A 131 4.01 24.45 -0.37
CA THR A 131 4.61 23.98 -1.62
C THR A 131 4.67 22.45 -1.75
N SER A 132 4.12 21.72 -0.78
CA SER A 132 4.21 20.26 -0.69
C SER A 132 5.65 19.75 -0.81
N GLY A 133 6.61 20.49 -0.23
CA GLY A 133 8.04 20.18 -0.28
C GLY A 133 8.78 20.65 -1.54
N SER A 134 8.11 21.30 -2.50
CA SER A 134 8.78 21.92 -3.66
C SER A 134 9.46 23.23 -3.23
N ILE A 135 10.71 23.13 -2.78
CA ILE A 135 11.51 24.24 -2.26
C ILE A 135 12.74 24.43 -3.14
N THR A 136 13.02 25.67 -3.54
CA THR A 136 14.17 26.01 -4.37
C THR A 136 15.00 27.10 -3.69
N LEU A 137 16.32 27.09 -3.97
CA LEU A 137 17.24 28.09 -3.45
C LEU A 137 16.87 29.50 -3.92
N ASP A 138 16.48 29.65 -5.19
CA ASP A 138 16.11 30.95 -5.76
C ASP A 138 14.99 31.63 -4.97
N LYS A 139 13.94 30.89 -4.60
CA LYS A 139 12.84 31.39 -3.77
C LYS A 139 13.29 31.73 -2.36
N ALA A 140 14.22 30.96 -1.80
CA ALA A 140 14.79 31.28 -0.49
C ALA A 140 15.61 32.57 -0.52
N VAL A 141 16.41 32.78 -1.57
CA VAL A 141 17.21 34.00 -1.78
C VAL A 141 16.31 35.21 -2.00
N GLU A 142 15.28 35.09 -2.85
CA GLU A 142 14.28 36.14 -3.08
C GLU A 142 13.67 36.61 -1.76
N TYR A 143 13.23 35.66 -0.92
CA TYR A 143 12.70 35.97 0.41
C TYR A 143 13.72 36.68 1.32
N GLN A 144 14.96 36.17 1.40
CA GLN A 144 16.00 36.78 2.24
C GLN A 144 16.38 38.20 1.80
N ARG A 145 16.16 38.54 0.53
CA ARG A 145 16.34 39.89 -0.03
C ARG A 145 15.12 40.79 0.14
N GLY A 146 14.07 40.35 0.84
CA GLY A 146 12.84 41.11 1.06
C GLY A 146 11.74 40.87 0.03
N GLY A 147 11.86 39.85 -0.81
CA GLY A 147 10.80 39.39 -1.72
C GLY A 147 9.66 38.68 -0.98
N ALA A 148 8.45 38.71 -1.58
CA ALA A 148 7.20 38.22 -1.00
C ALA A 148 7.05 36.68 -1.01
#